data_AF-B4ZAU3-F1
#
_entry.id   AF-B4ZAU3-F1
#
_cell.length_a   1.000
_cell.length_b   1.000
_cell.length_c   1.000
_cell.angle_alpha   90.00
_cell.angle_beta   90.00
_cell.angle_gamma   90.00
#
_symmetry.space_group_name_H-M   'P 1'
#
loop_
_entity.id
_entity.type
_entity.pdbx_description
1 polymer ?
#
loop_
_entity_poly.entity_id
_entity_poly.type
_entity_poly.pdbx_seq_one_letter_code
_entity_poly.pdbx_strand_id
1 'polypeptide(L)' 'VTAQKYRCELLYEGPPDDEAAIGIKNCDPKGPLMMYISKMVPTSDKGRFYAFGRVFSGLVS' A
#
# COMPACT_ATOMS: atom_id res chain seq x y z
N VAL A 1 -7.09 -10.03 9.08
CA VAL A 1 -7.12 -9.49 7.69
C VAL A 1 -8.57 -9.37 7.19
N THR A 2 -9.45 -8.75 7.97
CA THR A 2 -10.88 -8.67 7.61
C THR A 2 -11.20 -7.35 6.90
N ALA A 3 -10.52 -6.27 7.29
CA ALA A 3 -10.75 -4.94 6.75
C ALA A 3 -10.26 -4.76 5.31
N GLN A 4 -9.16 -5.41 4.91
CA GLN A 4 -8.62 -5.25 3.55
C GLN A 4 -9.59 -5.74 2.46
N LYS A 5 -10.36 -6.80 2.71
CA LYS A 5 -11.29 -7.37 1.73
C LYS A 5 -12.32 -6.37 1.22
N TYR A 6 -13.00 -5.65 2.12
CA TYR A 6 -14.00 -4.66 1.74
C TYR A 6 -13.41 -3.26 1.47
N ARG A 7 -12.19 -2.98 1.94
CA ARG A 7 -11.53 -1.69 1.70
C ARG A 7 -10.76 -1.64 0.39
N CYS A 8 -10.45 -2.78 -0.24
CA CYS A 8 -9.69 -2.78 -1.49
C CYS A 8 -10.33 -1.89 -2.56
N GLU A 9 -11.65 -1.92 -2.69
CA GLU A 9 -12.40 -1.09 -3.65
C GLU A 9 -12.28 0.42 -3.38
N LEU A 10 -11.99 0.82 -2.14
CA LEU A 10 -11.73 2.21 -1.76
C LEU A 10 -10.25 2.59 -1.88
N LEU A 11 -9.36 1.60 -1.99
CA LEU A 11 -7.91 1.78 -1.95
C LEU A 11 -7.27 1.62 -3.34
N TYR A 12 -7.98 1.05 -4.30
CA TYR A 12 -7.46 0.67 -5.61
C TYR A 12 -8.49 0.96 -6.70
N GLU A 13 -8.08 1.68 -7.74
CA GLU A 13 -8.93 2.11 -8.86
C GLU A 13 -8.78 1.22 -10.11
N GLY A 14 -7.85 0.26 -10.10
CA GLY A 14 -7.65 -0.68 -11.19
C GLY A 14 -8.66 -1.84 -11.21
N PRO A 15 -8.52 -2.77 -12.16
CA PRO A 15 -9.36 -3.96 -12.26
C PRO A 15 -9.42 -4.74 -10.93
N PRO A 16 -10.61 -5.13 -10.44
CA PRO A 16 -10.78 -5.75 -9.13
C PRO A 16 -10.23 -7.18 -9.02
N ASP A 17 -9.83 -7.76 -10.14
CA ASP A 17 -9.36 -9.13 -10.35
C ASP A 17 -7.90 -9.21 -10.80
N ASP A 18 -7.20 -8.08 -10.93
CA ASP A 18 -5.77 -8.11 -11.19
C ASP A 18 -4.94 -8.49 -9.95
N GLU A 19 -3.64 -8.75 -10.16
CA GLU A 19 -2.74 -9.21 -9.11
C GLU A 19 -2.57 -8.19 -7.98
N ALA A 20 -2.67 -6.90 -8.27
CA ALA A 20 -2.55 -5.82 -7.28
C ALA A 20 -3.80 -5.77 -6.37
N ALA A 21 -5.00 -5.79 -6.96
CA ALA A 21 -6.25 -5.83 -6.24
C ALA A 21 -6.37 -7.11 -5.38
N ILE A 22 -5.99 -8.28 -5.93
CA ILE A 22 -5.99 -9.54 -5.19
C ILE A 22 -4.98 -9.49 -4.04
N GLY A 23 -3.77 -8.97 -4.27
CA GLY A 23 -2.74 -8.79 -3.25
C GLY A 23 -3.23 -7.92 -2.09
N ILE A 24 -3.84 -6.76 -2.39
CA ILE A 24 -4.43 -5.86 -1.40
C ILE A 24 -5.58 -6.54 -0.65
N LYS A 25 -6.54 -7.19 -1.35
CA LYS A 25 -7.69 -7.89 -0.72
C LYS A 25 -7.24 -8.94 0.29
N ASN A 26 -6.18 -9.68 -0.05
CA ASN A 26 -5.66 -10.77 0.77
C ASN A 26 -4.61 -10.32 1.79
N CYS A 27 -4.12 -9.08 1.72
CA CYS A 27 -2.99 -8.57 2.50
C CYS A 27 -1.79 -9.52 2.41
N ASP A 28 -1.49 -9.99 1.20
CA ASP A 28 -0.52 -11.03 0.96
C ASP A 28 0.92 -10.48 1.07
N PRO A 29 1.75 -10.93 2.02
CA PRO A 29 3.14 -10.49 2.14
C PRO A 29 4.05 -11.01 1.01
N LYS A 30 3.60 -12.01 0.24
CA LYS A 30 4.32 -12.56 -0.92
C LYS A 30 3.81 -12.03 -2.26
N GLY A 31 2.72 -11.26 -2.25
CA GLY A 31 2.16 -10.63 -3.43
C GLY A 31 2.97 -9.41 -3.89
N PRO A 32 2.51 -8.71 -4.95
CA PRO A 32 3.11 -7.47 -5.42
C PRO A 32 3.20 -6.43 -4.29
N LEU A 33 4.29 -5.66 -4.26
CA LEU A 33 4.45 -4.59 -3.27
C LEU A 33 3.46 -3.44 -3.58
N MET A 34 2.49 -3.26 -2.68
CA MET A 34 1.47 -2.21 -2.77
C MET A 34 1.52 -1.33 -1.52
N MET A 35 1.78 -0.04 -1.68
CA MET A 35 1.87 0.93 -0.58
C MET A 35 1.13 2.23 -0.91
N TYR A 36 0.47 2.82 0.08
CA TYR A 36 -0.10 4.16 0.00
C TYR A 36 0.65 5.12 0.92
N ILE A 37 1.15 6.23 0.38
CA ILE A 37 1.81 7.30 1.15
C ILE A 37 0.75 8.32 1.56
N SER A 38 0.58 8.52 2.87
CA SER A 38 -0.39 9.47 3.42
C SER A 38 0.23 10.81 3.81
N LYS A 39 1.54 10.83 4.11
CA LYS A 39 2.23 12.03 4.57
C LYS A 39 3.70 12.02 4.20
N MET A 40 4.19 13.16 3.75
CA MET A 40 5.62 13.44 3.63
C MET A 40 6.08 14.17 4.87
N VAL A 41 7.02 13.59 5.62
CA VAL A 41 7.58 14.18 6.84
C VAL A 41 8.95 14.78 6.48
N PRO A 42 9.15 16.10 6.63
CA PRO A 42 10.44 16.73 6.33
C PRO A 42 11.53 16.20 7.27
N THR A 43 12.73 16.00 6.74
CA THR A 43 13.91 15.70 7.56
C THR A 43 14.75 16.97 7.80
N SER A 44 15.82 16.88 8.60
CA SER A 44 16.78 17.97 8.78
C SER A 44 17.58 18.27 7.51
N ASP A 45 17.73 17.27 6.64
CA ASP A 45 18.44 17.41 5.37
C ASP A 45 17.53 18.09 4.35
N LYS A 46 17.90 19.31 3.96
CA LYS A 46 17.12 20.12 3.02
C LYS A 46 16.83 19.34 1.73
N GLY A 47 15.55 19.22 1.41
CA GLY A 47 15.06 18.54 0.20
C GLY A 47 14.83 17.03 0.35
N ARG A 48 15.04 16.45 1.53
CA ARG A 48 14.70 15.05 1.82
C ARG A 48 13.47 14.95 2.73
N PHE A 49 12.69 13.91 2.50
CA PHE A 49 11.46 13.63 3.25
C PHE A 49 11.38 12.14 3.55
N TYR A 50 10.87 11.80 4.73
CA TYR A 50 10.37 10.45 4.99
C TYR A 50 8.96 10.33 4.43
N ALA A 51 8.73 9.37 3.54
CA ALA A 51 7.40 9.00 3.10
C ALA A 51 6.76 8.10 4.17
N PHE A 52 5.71 8.60 4.82
CA PHE A 52 4.92 7.86 5.79
C PHE A 52 3.68 7.29 5.12
N GLY A 53 3.47 5.99 5.27
CA GLY A 53 2.42 5.28 4.58
C GLY A 53 2.19 3.88 5.12
N ARG A 54 1.30 3.15 4.46
CA ARG A 54 0.94 1.77 4.80
C ARG A 54 1.18 0.85 3.62
N VAL A 55 1.83 -0.28 3.90
CA VAL A 55 1.91 -1.42 2.99
C VAL A 55 0.61 -2.21 3.07
N PHE A 56 -0.01 -2.47 1.93
CA PHE A 56 -1.24 -3.23 1.78
C PHE A 56 -1.02 -4.62 1.17
N SER A 57 0.08 -4.84 0.44
CA SER A 57 0.55 -6.14 -0.05
C SER A 57 2.07 -6.10 -0.27
N GLY A 58 2.72 -7.27 -0.26
CA GLY A 58 4.16 -7.42 -0.37
C GLY A 58 4.93 -7.03 0.89
N LEU A 59 6.25 -6.90 0.75
CA LEU A 59 7.18 -6.55 1.81
C LEU A 59 8.20 -5.54 1.29
N VAL A 60 8.57 -4.58 2.14
CA VAL A 60 9.67 -3.63 1.89
C VAL A 60 10.88 -4.11 2.69
N SER A 61 12.06 -4.15 2.06
CA SER A 61 13.33 -4.59 2.65
C SER A 61 14.45 -3.59 2.45
#